data_AF-A0A7D4TW43-F1
#
_entry.id   AF-A0A7D4TW43-F1
#
_cell.length_a   1.000
_cell.length_b   1.000
_cell.length_c   1.000
_cell.angle_alpha   90.00
_cell.angle_beta   90.00
_cell.angle_gamma   90.00
#
_symmetry.space_group_name_H-M   'P 1'
#
loop_
_entity.id
_entity.type
_entity.pdbx_description
1 polymer ?
#
loop_
_entity_poly.entity_id
_entity_poly.type
_entity_poly.pdbx_seq_one_letter_code
_entity_poly.pdbx_strand_id
1 'polypeptide(L)'
;MLNNLHPADGGMPYTETNLHHLFPEPWNMVTSALFLLPGIYWLIKLRGFDRNYTFLSSAVWLMLVGCIGGIVYHGLRRWSFLY
;
A
#
# COMPACT_ATOMS: atom_id res chain seq x y z
N MET A 1 -17.68 -7.79 23.84
CA MET A 1 -16.27 -7.61 24.25
C MET A 1 -15.49 -7.20 23.01
N LEU A 2 -14.95 -5.97 23.01
CA LEU A 2 -14.08 -5.49 21.93
C LEU A 2 -12.77 -6.27 22.01
N ASN A 3 -12.65 -7.32 21.20
CA ASN A 3 -11.40 -8.03 21.04
C ASN A 3 -10.41 -7.09 20.36
N ASN A 4 -9.64 -6.36 21.16
CA ASN A 4 -8.41 -5.68 20.78
C ASN A 4 -7.38 -6.73 20.38
N LEU A 5 -7.60 -7.34 19.22
CA LEU A 5 -6.61 -8.20 18.58
C LEU A 5 -5.61 -7.25 17.94
N HIS A 6 -4.45 -7.15 18.57
CA HIS A 6 -3.32 -6.47 17.98
C HIS A 6 -3.02 -7.15 16.63
N PRO A 7 -2.87 -6.39 15.54
CA PRO A 7 -2.49 -6.91 14.24
C PRO A 7 -1.24 -7.80 14.35
N ALA A 8 -1.22 -8.91 13.62
CA ALA A 8 -0.09 -9.83 13.57
C ALA A 8 1.16 -9.15 12.97
N ASP A 9 0.98 -8.00 12.33
CA ASP A 9 2.07 -7.16 11.87
C ASP A 9 2.70 -6.24 12.93
N GLY A 10 2.23 -6.28 14.18
CA GLY A 10 2.75 -5.40 15.23
C GLY A 10 2.46 -3.91 15.00
N GLY A 11 1.73 -3.54 13.96
CA GLY A 11 1.31 -2.17 13.68
C GLY A 11 0.13 -1.76 14.56
N MET A 12 0.05 -0.46 14.87
CA MET A 12 -1.08 0.09 15.62
C MET A 12 -2.38 0.01 14.82
N PRO A 13 -3.52 -0.39 15.42
CA PRO A 13 -4.81 -0.36 14.74
C PRO A 13 -5.25 1.08 14.46
N TYR A 14 -5.85 1.28 13.29
CA TYR A 14 -6.48 2.52 12.87
C TYR A 14 -7.98 2.46 13.18
N THR A 15 -8.67 3.58 13.00
CA THR A 15 -10.12 3.70 13.28
C THR A 15 -10.97 2.66 12.56
N GLU A 16 -10.59 2.27 11.34
CA GLU A 16 -11.35 1.30 10.54
C GLU A 16 -10.93 -0.16 10.76
N THR A 17 -9.86 -0.41 11.51
CA THR A 17 -9.28 -1.76 11.63
C THR A 17 -10.28 -2.74 12.23
N ASN A 18 -10.68 -3.73 11.43
CA ASN A 18 -11.46 -4.87 11.88
C ASN A 18 -10.86 -6.18 11.36
N LEU A 19 -10.11 -6.89 12.21
CA LEU A 19 -9.42 -8.14 11.83
C LEU A 19 -10.35 -9.31 11.50
N HIS A 20 -11.67 -9.18 11.71
CA HIS A 20 -12.66 -10.16 11.29
C HIS A 20 -13.12 -9.98 9.83
N HIS A 21 -12.81 -8.85 9.21
CA HIS A 21 -13.11 -8.62 7.79
C HIS A 21 -12.08 -9.31 6.88
N LEU A 22 -12.50 -9.60 5.64
CA LEU A 22 -11.58 -10.09 4.60
C LEU A 22 -10.44 -9.11 4.34
N PHE A 23 -10.75 -7.81 4.34
CA PHE A 23 -9.80 -6.71 4.30
C PHE A 23 -9.95 -5.91 5.60
N PRO A 24 -8.97 -5.97 6.52
CA PRO A 24 -9.11 -5.34 7.82
C PRO A 24 -9.22 -3.82 7.77
N GLU A 25 -8.61 -3.18 6.77
CA GLU A 25 -8.60 -1.72 6.60
C GLU A 25 -8.95 -1.35 5.14
N PRO A 26 -10.24 -1.43 4.75
CA PRO A 26 -10.65 -1.31 3.36
C PRO A 26 -10.44 0.10 2.78
N TRP A 27 -10.68 1.17 3.53
CA TRP A 27 -10.52 2.53 3.01
C TRP A 27 -9.04 2.89 2.85
N ASN A 28 -8.17 2.50 3.78
CA ASN A 28 -6.73 2.69 3.65
C ASN A 28 -6.16 1.86 2.49
N MET A 29 -6.66 0.64 2.29
CA MET A 29 -6.28 -0.19 1.14
C MET A 29 -6.69 0.47 -0.18
N VAL A 30 -7.95 0.92 -0.30
CA VAL A 30 -8.46 1.57 -1.53
C VAL A 30 -7.75 2.88 -1.81
N THR A 31 -7.57 3.74 -0.80
CA THR A 31 -6.86 5.02 -0.99
C THR A 31 -5.40 4.81 -1.35
N SER A 32 -4.72 3.80 -0.80
CA SER A 32 -3.39 3.39 -1.25
C SER A 32 -3.39 2.95 -2.72
N ALA A 33 -4.41 2.21 -3.16
CA ALA A 33 -4.56 1.80 -4.55
C ALA A 33 -4.81 2.98 -5.51
N LEU A 34 -5.49 4.05 -5.08
CA LEU A 34 -5.71 5.23 -5.90
C LEU A 34 -4.39 5.92 -6.31
N PHE A 35 -3.37 5.87 -5.47
CA PHE A 35 -2.04 6.41 -5.80
C PHE A 35 -1.28 5.58 -6.86
N LEU A 36 -1.74 4.37 -7.19
CA LEU A 36 -1.23 3.65 -8.37
C LEU A 36 -1.60 4.36 -9.67
N LEU A 37 -2.72 5.08 -9.74
CA LEU A 37 -3.18 5.76 -10.96
C LEU A 37 -2.14 6.77 -11.49
N PRO A 38 -1.66 7.76 -10.70
CA PRO A 38 -0.61 8.65 -11.16
C PRO A 38 0.73 7.93 -11.40
N GLY A 39 1.03 6.86 -10.65
CA GLY A 39 2.26 6.08 -10.82
C GLY A 39 2.30 5.35 -12.15
N ILE A 40 1.22 4.64 -12.49
CA ILE A 40 1.06 3.94 -13.77
C ILE A 40 1.03 4.93 -14.92
N TYR A 41 0.30 6.05 -14.78
CA TYR A 41 0.27 7.11 -15.79
C TYR A 41 1.68 7.59 -16.14
N TRP A 42 2.48 7.94 -15.13
CA TRP A 42 3.84 8.43 -15.36
C TRP A 42 4.80 7.34 -15.80
N LEU A 43 4.65 6.11 -15.32
CA LEU A 43 5.44 4.97 -15.78
C LEU A 43 5.26 4.73 -17.28
N ILE A 44 4.01 4.80 -17.77
CA ILE A 44 3.69 4.71 -19.20
C ILE A 44 4.26 5.92 -19.95
N LYS A 45 4.08 7.13 -19.42
CA LYS A 45 4.51 8.37 -20.08
C LYS A 45 6.04 8.46 -20.23
N LEU A 46 6.79 8.04 -19.22
CA LEU A 46 8.26 7.98 -19.21
C LEU A 46 8.81 6.76 -19.95
N ARG A 47 7.94 5.78 -20.30
CA ARG A 47 8.33 4.48 -20.84
C ARG A 47 9.30 3.72 -19.92
N GLY A 48 9.03 3.75 -18.61
CA GLY A 48 9.89 3.18 -17.58
C GLY A 48 10.77 4.23 -16.91
N PHE A 49 12.07 3.94 -16.77
CA PHE A 49 13.04 4.85 -16.15
C PHE A 49 13.74 5.71 -17.21
N ASP A 50 13.54 7.02 -17.15
CA ASP A 50 14.24 7.99 -18.00
C ASP A 50 15.32 8.73 -17.20
N ARG A 51 16.57 8.71 -17.69
CA ARG A 51 17.71 9.40 -17.07
C ARG A 51 17.65 10.91 -17.20
N ASN A 52 16.99 11.43 -18.24
CA ASN A 52 16.75 12.88 -18.39
C ASN A 52 15.80 13.40 -17.30
N TYR A 53 14.95 12.52 -16.77
CA TYR A 53 13.99 12.81 -15.70
C TYR A 53 14.26 11.97 -14.46
N THR A 54 15.54 11.78 -14.08
CA THR A 54 15.97 10.89 -12.99
C THR A 54 15.19 11.09 -11.69
N PHE A 55 14.90 12.34 -11.30
CA PHE A 55 14.09 12.62 -10.12
C PHE A 55 12.67 12.06 -10.24
N LEU A 56 11.96 12.41 -11.32
CA LEU A 56 10.59 11.95 -11.55
C LEU A 56 10.53 10.43 -11.71
N SER A 57 11.45 9.84 -12.47
CA SER A 57 11.58 8.38 -12.62
C SER A 57 11.74 7.70 -11.25
N SER A 58 12.66 8.19 -10.42
CA SER A 58 12.88 7.66 -9.07
C SER A 58 11.65 7.82 -8.18
N ALA A 59 11.00 8.99 -8.22
CA ALA A 59 9.79 9.26 -7.45
C ALA A 59 8.62 8.35 -7.85
N VAL A 60 8.45 8.07 -9.15
CA VAL A 60 7.43 7.13 -9.65
C VAL A 60 7.68 5.73 -9.12
N TRP A 61 8.92 5.24 -9.19
CA TRP A 61 9.27 3.92 -8.67
C TRP A 61 9.07 3.82 -7.15
N LEU A 62 9.53 4.83 -6.38
CA LEU A 62 9.32 4.89 -4.94
C LEU A 62 7.83 4.92 -4.59
N MET A 63 7.04 5.71 -5.32
CA MET A 63 5.59 5.78 -5.12
C MET A 63 4.92 4.44 -5.41
N LEU A 64 5.24 3.77 -6.52
CA LEU A 64 4.66 2.46 -6.86
C LEU A 64 4.96 1.41 -5.78
N VAL A 65 6.21 1.36 -5.28
CA VAL A 65 6.59 0.47 -4.18
C VAL A 65 5.81 0.81 -2.92
N GLY A 66 5.70 2.09 -2.57
CA GLY A 66 4.94 2.55 -1.41
C GLY A 66 3.44 2.22 -1.50
N CYS A 67 2.83 2.36 -2.68
CA CYS A 67 1.42 2.04 -2.91
C CYS A 67 1.16 0.55 -2.79
N ILE A 68 1.99 -0.29 -3.42
CA ILE A 68 1.88 -1.76 -3.31
C ILE A 68 2.05 -2.17 -1.84
N GLY A 69 3.05 -1.62 -1.16
CA GLY A 69 3.26 -1.84 0.27
C GLY A 69 2.04 -1.46 1.11
N GLY A 70 1.44 -0.30 0.85
CA GLY A 70 0.23 0.16 1.54
C GLY A 70 -0.97 -0.75 1.31
N ILE A 71 -1.23 -1.19 0.07
CA ILE A 71 -2.31 -2.13 -0.25
C ILE A 71 -2.12 -3.45 0.50
N VAL A 72 -0.91 -4.01 0.49
CA VAL A 72 -0.60 -5.27 1.17
C VAL A 72 -0.71 -5.12 2.68
N TYR A 73 -0.14 -4.04 3.25
CA TYR A 73 -0.18 -3.76 4.67
C TYR A 73 -1.61 -3.59 5.20
N HIS A 74 -2.39 -2.70 4.59
CA HIS A 74 -3.77 -2.41 5.03
C HIS A 74 -4.75 -3.55 4.67
N GLY A 75 -4.54 -4.19 3.53
CA GLY A 75 -5.38 -5.29 3.06
C GLY A 75 -5.22 -6.58 3.86
N LEU A 76 -4.05 -6.84 4.44
CA LEU A 76 -3.76 -8.11 5.13
C LEU A 76 -3.56 -7.96 6.64
N ARG A 77 -2.94 -6.87 7.09
CA ARG A 77 -2.50 -6.61 8.47
C ARG A 77 -1.67 -7.74 9.10
N ARG A 78 -0.77 -8.32 8.31
CA ARG A 78 0.06 -9.50 8.64
C ARG A 78 1.46 -9.37 7.99
N TRP A 79 2.53 -9.79 8.69
CA TRP A 79 3.87 -9.96 8.07
C TRP A 79 3.98 -11.25 7.25
N SER A 80 3.22 -12.30 7.61
CA SER A 80 3.40 -13.62 6.99
C SER A 80 2.63 -13.72 5.67
N PHE A 81 3.28 -13.32 4.58
CA PHE A 81 2.99 -13.89 3.27
C PHE A 81 3.81 -15.16 3.00
N LEU A 82 4.87 -15.42 3.80
CA LEU A 82 5.93 -16.41 3.52
C LEU A 82 6.07 -17.55 4.54
N TYR A 83 5.10 -17.74 5.45
CA TYR A 83 5.08 -18.87 6.39
C TYR A 83 3.68 -19.45 6.49
#